data_AF-E2BFC4-F1
#
_entry.id   AF-E2BFC4-F1
#
_cell.length_a   1.000
_cell.length_b   1.000
_cell.length_c   1.000
_cell.angle_alpha   90.00
_cell.angle_beta   90.00
_cell.angle_gamma   90.00
#
_symmetry.space_group_name_H-M   'P 1'
#
loop_
_entity.id
_entity.type
_entity.pdbx_description
1 polymer ?
#
loop_
_entity_poly.entity_id
_entity_poly.type
_entity_poly.pdbx_seq_one_letter_code
_entity_poly.pdbx_strand_id
1 'polypeptide(L)'
;MSDFIENQVQSLLAGQALEIDDTHNVHVLANDTTDVKSGQLTSHIPICLKTVTYIVAAVVINDQGEMLMMQEAKASCSGKWYLPAGRVEKNEDLLSAVKREVLEETGLVLAPTTLILAECANGTWFRFVFTGNIVGGNLKTPDQANEESLQACWVRNINDLPLRSNDIIYLLDRGKSYVLNKTVPQHPQLMPVIKSHAKLLLRLIVTSKKRATNRLHVLLSDTERYDLPTCEINPNRSLLSTLHSFMTEIFGNDVAQHKPHGLLSVEFSSGQGGDGLCLTLLVSFKLPLEDVPIIGKYIWHELSENIAEALEARLPRNMTVPLKVVR
;
A
#
# COMPACT_ATOMS: atom_id res chain seq x y z
N MET A 1 24.59 3.53 -15.39
CA MET A 1 23.41 2.68 -15.67
C MET A 1 23.08 1.83 -14.45
N SER A 2 23.97 0.93 -14.02
CA SER A 2 23.79 0.13 -12.78
C SER A 2 23.52 1.01 -11.55
N ASP A 3 24.34 2.06 -11.32
CA ASP A 3 24.14 2.97 -10.17
C ASP A 3 22.76 3.64 -10.12
N PHE A 4 22.17 3.98 -11.27
CA PHE A 4 20.86 4.66 -11.31
C PHE A 4 19.73 3.73 -10.85
N ILE A 5 19.73 2.49 -11.31
CA ILE A 5 18.72 1.49 -10.96
C ILE A 5 18.88 1.04 -9.51
N GLU A 6 20.11 0.81 -9.10
CA GLU A 6 20.40 0.44 -7.72
C GLU A 6 19.98 1.55 -6.76
N ASN A 7 20.18 2.82 -7.12
CA ASN A 7 19.65 3.95 -6.37
C ASN A 7 18.12 3.94 -6.31
N GLN A 8 17.41 3.63 -7.40
CA GLN A 8 15.94 3.50 -7.36
C GLN A 8 15.48 2.41 -6.39
N VAL A 9 16.06 1.21 -6.50
CA VAL A 9 15.72 0.09 -5.61
C VAL A 9 16.05 0.44 -4.15
N GLN A 10 17.19 1.07 -3.92
CA GLN A 10 17.61 1.53 -2.60
C GLN A 10 16.65 2.57 -2.00
N SER A 11 16.26 3.58 -2.78
CA SER A 11 15.27 4.59 -2.38
C SER A 11 13.95 3.94 -1.98
N LEU A 12 13.44 3.00 -2.78
CA LEU A 12 12.20 2.28 -2.47
C LEU A 12 12.33 1.41 -1.22
N LEU A 13 13.47 0.73 -1.02
CA LEU A 13 13.76 -0.05 0.18
C LEU A 13 13.85 0.80 1.45
N ALA A 14 14.25 2.08 1.30
CA ALA A 14 14.32 3.09 2.34
C ALA A 14 12.99 3.86 2.54
N GLY A 15 11.94 3.54 1.79
CA GLY A 15 10.66 4.25 1.87
C GLY A 15 10.73 5.69 1.34
N GLN A 16 11.54 5.93 0.30
CA GLN A 16 11.69 7.21 -0.38
C GLN A 16 11.02 7.15 -1.76
N ALA A 17 10.61 8.32 -2.27
CA ALA A 17 10.05 8.43 -3.61
C ALA A 17 11.16 8.30 -4.67
N LEU A 18 10.77 7.83 -5.84
CA LEU A 18 11.62 7.92 -7.03
C LEU A 18 11.51 9.31 -7.65
N GLU A 19 12.64 9.88 -8.06
CA GLU A 19 12.72 11.12 -8.86
C GLU A 19 12.39 10.86 -10.35
N ILE A 20 11.38 10.05 -10.61
CA ILE A 20 10.91 9.73 -11.97
C ILE A 20 9.54 10.37 -12.14
N ASP A 21 9.36 11.06 -13.26
CA ASP A 21 8.09 11.65 -13.67
C ASP A 21 7.12 10.54 -14.12
N ASP A 22 5.92 10.54 -13.52
CA ASP A 22 4.90 9.48 -13.62
C ASP A 22 4.21 9.42 -15.00
N THR A 23 4.73 10.18 -15.97
CA THR A 23 4.25 10.28 -17.34
C THR A 23 5.03 9.43 -18.33
N HIS A 24 6.22 8.92 -17.95
CA HIS A 24 7.11 8.18 -18.85
C HIS A 24 6.99 6.67 -18.61
N ASN A 25 6.80 5.89 -19.69
CA ASN A 25 6.77 4.41 -19.70
C ASN A 25 5.71 3.74 -18.79
N VAL A 26 4.63 4.44 -18.45
CA VAL A 26 3.48 3.81 -17.79
C VAL A 26 2.68 3.00 -18.81
N HIS A 27 2.56 1.69 -18.58
CA HIS A 27 1.79 0.79 -19.42
C HIS A 27 0.28 0.94 -19.16
N VAL A 28 -0.48 1.08 -20.25
CA VAL A 28 -1.95 1.07 -20.23
C VAL A 28 -2.43 -0.30 -20.71
N LEU A 29 -2.99 -1.09 -19.80
CA LEU A 29 -3.48 -2.43 -20.09
C LEU A 29 -4.74 -2.36 -20.97
N ALA A 30 -4.82 -3.22 -21.99
CA ALA A 30 -6.01 -3.32 -22.84
C ALA A 30 -7.23 -3.82 -22.04
N ASN A 31 -8.42 -3.26 -22.31
CA ASN A 31 -9.67 -3.77 -21.72
C ASN A 31 -10.20 -4.94 -22.57
N ASP A 32 -10.52 -6.07 -21.95
CA ASP A 32 -11.09 -7.28 -22.60
C ASP A 32 -12.47 -7.09 -23.26
N THR A 33 -13.01 -5.87 -23.29
CA THR A 33 -14.30 -5.57 -23.90
C THR A 33 -14.11 -4.48 -24.96
N THR A 34 -14.26 -4.93 -26.22
CA THR A 34 -14.27 -4.22 -27.50
C THR A 34 -12.92 -3.90 -28.13
N ASP A 35 -12.90 -3.98 -29.48
CA ASP A 35 -11.81 -3.69 -30.44
C ASP A 35 -11.15 -2.32 -30.24
N VAL A 36 -10.49 -2.12 -29.10
CA VAL A 36 -9.70 -0.94 -28.82
C VAL A 36 -8.23 -1.33 -29.00
N LYS A 37 -7.66 -0.85 -30.11
CA LYS A 37 -6.22 -0.95 -30.40
C LYS A 37 -5.42 -0.57 -29.15
N SER A 38 -4.42 -1.39 -28.83
CA SER A 38 -3.37 -1.10 -27.83
C SER A 38 -2.93 0.36 -27.93
N GLY A 39 -3.18 1.17 -26.89
CA GLY A 39 -2.74 2.57 -26.83
C GLY A 39 -3.80 3.64 -26.54
N GLN A 40 -5.08 3.32 -26.29
CA GLN A 40 -6.02 4.31 -25.75
C GLN A 40 -5.88 4.40 -24.22
N LEU A 41 -5.31 5.51 -23.76
CA LEU A 41 -5.25 5.93 -22.35
C LEU A 41 -6.60 5.67 -21.66
N THR A 42 -6.58 5.06 -20.48
CA THR A 42 -7.80 5.04 -19.67
C THR A 42 -8.16 6.50 -19.36
N SER A 43 -9.39 6.91 -19.71
CA SER A 43 -9.87 8.27 -19.46
C SER A 43 -10.13 8.55 -17.98
N HIS A 44 -9.86 7.58 -17.11
CA HIS A 44 -10.07 7.73 -15.68
C HIS A 44 -9.04 8.70 -15.10
N ILE A 45 -9.55 9.75 -14.46
CA ILE A 45 -8.77 10.72 -13.71
C ILE A 45 -9.15 10.50 -12.24
N PRO A 46 -8.19 10.10 -11.39
CA PRO A 46 -8.41 9.99 -9.95
C PRO A 46 -8.68 11.37 -9.37
N ILE A 47 -9.81 11.50 -8.68
CA ILE A 47 -10.25 12.69 -7.98
C ILE A 47 -10.75 12.22 -6.63
N CYS A 48 -10.05 12.63 -5.57
CA CYS A 48 -10.34 12.24 -4.20
C CYS A 48 -11.81 12.57 -3.87
N LEU A 49 -12.50 11.61 -3.25
CA LEU A 49 -13.92 11.68 -2.89
C LEU A 49 -14.91 11.75 -4.06
N LYS A 50 -14.45 11.69 -5.32
CA LYS A 50 -15.34 11.66 -6.51
C LYS A 50 -15.20 10.38 -7.31
N THR A 51 -13.99 10.06 -7.77
CA THR A 51 -13.73 8.90 -8.64
C THR A 51 -12.88 7.83 -7.95
N VAL A 52 -12.23 8.20 -6.85
CA VAL A 52 -11.45 7.29 -5.98
C VAL A 52 -11.71 7.63 -4.52
N THR A 53 -11.75 6.60 -3.67
CA THR A 53 -11.93 6.75 -2.22
C THR A 53 -10.68 6.26 -1.49
N TYR A 54 -10.12 7.15 -0.67
CA TYR A 54 -9.02 6.85 0.24
C TYR A 54 -9.53 6.89 1.67
N ILE A 55 -9.23 5.84 2.42
CA ILE A 55 -9.54 5.68 3.84
C ILE A 55 -8.23 5.56 4.61
N VAL A 56 -8.18 6.20 5.77
CA VAL A 56 -7.12 5.97 6.76
C VAL A 56 -7.73 5.34 8.00
N ALA A 57 -6.97 4.50 8.68
CA ALA A 57 -7.35 3.95 9.97
C ALA A 57 -6.14 3.87 10.88
N ALA A 58 -6.35 4.00 12.19
CA ALA A 58 -5.30 3.86 13.18
C ALA A 58 -5.54 2.63 14.06
N VAL A 59 -4.52 1.78 14.17
CA VAL A 59 -4.43 0.73 15.19
C VAL A 59 -3.37 1.15 16.20
N VAL A 60 -3.83 1.72 17.31
CA VAL A 60 -2.97 2.18 18.39
C VAL A 60 -3.09 1.22 19.56
N ILE A 61 -1.96 0.78 20.09
CA ILE A 61 -1.87 -0.15 21.21
C ILE A 61 -1.01 0.49 22.28
N ASN A 62 -1.54 0.61 23.50
CA ASN A 62 -0.79 1.16 24.62
C ASN A 62 0.15 0.13 25.26
N ASP A 63 0.97 0.56 26.22
CA ASP A 63 1.93 -0.31 26.92
C ASP A 63 1.26 -1.44 27.72
N GLN A 64 -0.04 -1.33 28.01
CA GLN A 64 -0.82 -2.38 28.68
C GLN A 64 -1.40 -3.42 27.70
N GLY A 65 -1.15 -3.26 26.39
CA GLY A 65 -1.65 -4.12 25.33
C GLY A 65 -3.12 -3.87 24.98
N GLU A 66 -3.67 -2.72 25.36
CA GLU A 66 -5.04 -2.32 25.07
C GLU A 66 -5.12 -1.54 23.77
N MET A 67 -6.21 -1.69 23.04
CA MET A 67 -6.44 -1.08 21.73
C MET A 67 -7.27 0.19 21.88
N LEU A 68 -6.89 1.26 21.20
CA LEU A 68 -7.70 2.47 21.11
C LEU A 68 -8.91 2.22 20.20
N MET A 69 -10.11 2.41 20.74
CA MET A 69 -11.38 2.25 20.05
C MET A 69 -12.22 3.51 20.23
N MET A 70 -13.05 3.84 19.24
CA MET A 70 -14.03 4.92 19.32
C MET A 70 -15.45 4.36 19.21
N GLN A 71 -16.43 5.08 19.77
CA GLN A 71 -17.84 4.75 19.66
C GLN A 71 -18.55 5.71 18.70
N GLU A 72 -19.19 5.15 17.68
CA GLU A 72 -19.81 5.88 16.56
C GLU A 72 -20.98 6.76 17.01
N ALA A 73 -21.00 8.01 16.54
CA ALA A 73 -22.12 8.93 16.72
C ALA A 73 -23.15 8.85 15.57
N LYS A 74 -22.70 8.46 14.37
CA LYS A 74 -23.52 8.46 13.13
C LYS A 74 -24.76 7.59 13.28
N ALA A 75 -25.93 8.14 12.94
CA ALA A 75 -27.23 7.49 13.17
C ALA A 75 -27.35 6.05 12.64
N SER A 76 -26.72 5.74 11.50
CA SER A 76 -26.74 4.39 10.90
C SER A 76 -25.99 3.32 11.70
N CYS A 77 -25.04 3.72 12.54
CA CYS A 77 -24.23 2.81 13.34
C CYS A 77 -24.00 3.30 14.78
N SER A 78 -24.89 4.18 15.26
CA SER A 78 -24.73 4.87 16.54
C SER A 78 -24.59 3.88 17.69
N GLY A 79 -23.64 4.14 18.58
CA GLY A 79 -23.34 3.30 19.74
C GLY A 79 -22.49 2.06 19.45
N LYS A 80 -22.21 1.74 18.18
CA LYS A 80 -21.27 0.67 17.81
C LYS A 80 -19.82 1.14 17.90
N TRP A 81 -18.90 0.21 18.11
CA TRP A 81 -17.47 0.50 18.26
C TRP A 81 -16.67 0.22 17.00
N TYR A 82 -15.67 1.06 16.73
CA TYR A 82 -14.77 0.91 15.60
C TYR A 82 -13.36 1.42 15.93
N LEU A 83 -12.43 1.19 15.01
CA LEU A 83 -11.13 1.86 15.03
C LEU A 83 -11.31 3.34 14.66
N PRO A 84 -10.45 4.23 15.15
CA PRO A 84 -10.39 5.59 14.61
C PRO A 84 -10.06 5.54 13.12
N ALA A 85 -10.97 6.02 12.28
CA ALA A 85 -10.88 5.84 10.84
C ALA A 85 -11.85 6.74 10.06
N GLY A 86 -11.34 7.35 9.00
CA GLY A 86 -12.19 8.12 8.11
C GLY A 86 -11.57 8.36 6.74
N ARG A 87 -12.20 9.27 5.99
CA ARG A 87 -11.85 9.53 4.60
C ARG A 87 -10.74 10.56 4.55
N VAL A 88 -9.81 10.38 3.61
CA VAL A 88 -8.87 11.45 3.27
C VAL A 88 -9.65 12.57 2.58
N GLU A 89 -9.44 13.80 3.02
CA GLU A 89 -10.07 14.97 2.43
C GLU A 89 -9.31 15.48 1.19
N LYS A 90 -9.86 16.51 0.54
CA LYS A 90 -9.18 17.14 -0.59
C LYS A 90 -7.97 17.94 -0.10
N ASN A 91 -6.88 17.84 -0.83
CA ASN A 91 -5.61 18.51 -0.52
C ASN A 91 -4.98 18.04 0.81
N GLU A 92 -5.32 16.83 1.25
CA GLU A 92 -4.82 16.21 2.47
C GLU A 92 -3.96 14.97 2.12
N ASP A 93 -2.82 14.80 2.79
CA ASP A 93 -2.01 13.58 2.69
C ASP A 93 -2.48 12.51 3.70
N LEU A 94 -2.05 11.26 3.53
CA LEU A 94 -2.49 10.15 4.38
C LEU A 94 -2.12 10.34 5.87
N LEU A 95 -0.98 10.98 6.16
CA LEU A 95 -0.50 11.18 7.53
C LEU A 95 -1.28 12.30 8.22
N SER A 96 -1.58 13.38 7.49
CA SER A 96 -2.45 14.44 7.97
C SER A 96 -3.85 13.91 8.26
N ALA A 97 -4.42 13.12 7.34
CA ALA A 97 -5.73 12.48 7.52
C ALA A 97 -5.78 11.61 8.76
N VAL A 98 -4.84 10.66 8.94
CA VAL A 98 -4.91 9.74 10.10
C VAL A 98 -4.73 10.47 11.43
N LYS A 99 -3.94 11.55 11.46
CA LYS A 99 -3.78 12.39 12.66
C LYS A 99 -5.06 13.14 12.99
N ARG A 100 -5.71 13.73 11.98
CA ARG A 100 -6.98 14.45 12.11
C ARG A 100 -8.08 13.53 12.63
N GLU A 101 -8.28 12.38 11.97
CA GLU A 101 -9.31 11.40 12.35
C GLU A 101 -9.13 10.93 13.80
N VAL A 102 -7.90 10.59 14.21
CA VAL A 102 -7.64 10.17 15.60
C VAL A 102 -7.93 11.31 16.59
N LEU A 103 -7.56 12.55 16.26
CA LEU A 103 -7.81 13.69 17.14
C LEU A 103 -9.32 13.97 17.28
N GLU A 104 -10.05 14.01 16.18
CA GLU A 104 -11.49 14.31 16.14
C GLU A 104 -12.33 13.23 16.86
N GLU A 105 -12.01 11.96 16.62
CA GLU A 105 -12.77 10.82 17.11
C GLU A 105 -12.37 10.39 18.53
N THR A 106 -11.14 10.69 18.97
CA THR A 106 -10.62 10.20 20.26
C THR A 106 -10.06 11.26 21.19
N GLY A 107 -9.86 12.49 20.72
CA GLY A 107 -9.24 13.58 21.48
C GLY A 107 -7.73 13.43 21.69
N LEU A 108 -7.10 12.39 21.12
CA LEU A 108 -5.68 12.08 21.27
C LEU A 108 -4.86 12.54 20.06
N VAL A 109 -3.61 12.94 20.31
CA VAL A 109 -2.66 13.34 19.26
C VAL A 109 -1.80 12.15 18.89
N LEU A 110 -1.98 11.62 17.68
CA LEU A 110 -1.20 10.51 17.14
C LEU A 110 0.10 11.02 16.49
N ALA A 111 1.21 10.35 16.80
CA ALA A 111 2.43 10.34 16.00
C ALA A 111 2.54 8.98 15.27
N PRO A 112 2.11 8.89 13.99
CA PRO A 112 2.19 7.64 13.23
C PRO A 112 3.65 7.22 13.03
N THR A 113 3.94 5.93 13.18
CA THR A 113 5.29 5.39 13.07
C THR A 113 5.49 4.50 11.85
N THR A 114 4.44 3.86 11.34
CA THR A 114 4.50 3.06 10.11
C THR A 114 3.10 2.75 9.57
N LEU A 115 3.03 2.51 8.27
CA LEU A 115 1.93 1.77 7.64
C LEU A 115 2.07 0.28 7.97
N ILE A 116 1.01 -0.38 8.44
CA ILE A 116 1.03 -1.82 8.83
C ILE A 116 0.21 -2.71 7.88
N LEU A 117 -0.65 -2.10 7.06
CA LEU A 117 -1.49 -2.76 6.06
C LEU A 117 -2.01 -1.74 5.05
N ALA A 118 -2.06 -2.15 3.79
CA ALA A 118 -2.91 -1.53 2.78
C ALA A 118 -4.01 -2.52 2.34
N GLU A 119 -5.22 -2.02 2.17
CA GLU A 119 -6.32 -2.74 1.56
C GLU A 119 -6.80 -2.01 0.31
N CYS A 120 -7.26 -2.75 -0.69
CA CYS A 120 -7.89 -2.16 -1.87
C CYS A 120 -9.10 -2.98 -2.33
N ALA A 121 -10.07 -2.31 -2.93
CA ALA A 121 -11.27 -2.92 -3.49
C ALA A 121 -11.67 -2.23 -4.80
N ASN A 122 -12.20 -2.99 -5.76
CA ASN A 122 -12.78 -2.50 -7.01
C ASN A 122 -11.91 -1.49 -7.81
N GLY A 123 -10.59 -1.52 -7.65
CA GLY A 123 -9.64 -0.65 -8.36
C GLY A 123 -9.65 0.84 -7.96
N THR A 124 -10.65 1.31 -7.20
CA THR A 124 -10.89 2.73 -6.88
C THR A 124 -11.16 2.99 -5.38
N TRP A 125 -11.00 1.97 -4.53
CA TRP A 125 -11.10 2.12 -3.08
C TRP A 125 -9.84 1.60 -2.43
N PHE A 126 -9.23 2.40 -1.54
CA PHE A 126 -8.02 2.04 -0.81
C PHE A 126 -8.17 2.41 0.66
N ARG A 127 -7.68 1.55 1.55
CA ARG A 127 -7.57 1.82 2.99
C ARG A 127 -6.13 1.62 3.47
N PHE A 128 -5.59 2.62 4.13
CA PHE A 128 -4.24 2.63 4.68
C PHE A 128 -4.31 2.59 6.21
N VAL A 129 -3.72 1.56 6.80
CA VAL A 129 -3.82 1.33 8.25
C VAL A 129 -2.48 1.61 8.88
N PHE A 130 -2.45 2.55 9.81
CA PHE A 130 -1.27 3.00 10.51
C PHE A 130 -1.23 2.50 11.95
N THR A 131 -0.03 2.42 12.50
CA THR A 131 0.18 2.37 13.94
C THR A 131 1.09 3.53 14.35
N GLY A 132 1.15 3.82 15.65
CA GLY A 132 1.96 4.90 16.17
C GLY A 132 1.78 5.12 17.66
N ASN A 133 2.36 6.20 18.16
CA ASN A 133 2.36 6.56 19.56
C ASN A 133 1.43 7.74 19.82
N ILE A 134 0.77 7.74 20.96
CA ILE A 134 0.03 8.92 21.43
C ILE A 134 1.04 9.86 22.10
N VAL A 135 1.11 11.10 21.61
CA VAL A 135 2.09 12.12 22.05
C VAL A 135 1.44 13.30 22.76
N GLY A 136 0.12 13.29 22.91
CA GLY A 136 -0.63 14.35 23.59
C GLY A 136 -2.15 14.17 23.45
N GLY A 137 -2.89 15.19 23.85
CA GLY A 137 -4.36 15.18 23.87
C GLY A 137 -4.95 14.55 25.12
N ASN A 138 -6.28 14.51 25.20
CA ASN A 138 -7.03 13.89 26.29
C ASN A 138 -8.05 12.92 25.69
N LEU A 139 -8.15 11.73 26.26
CA LEU A 139 -9.09 10.72 25.77
C LEU A 139 -10.53 11.25 25.87
N LYS A 140 -11.23 11.23 24.74
CA LYS A 140 -12.58 11.77 24.61
C LYS A 140 -13.60 11.00 25.44
N THR A 141 -14.27 11.71 26.33
CA THR A 141 -15.28 11.16 27.24
C THR A 141 -16.71 11.41 26.74
N PRO A 142 -17.73 10.70 27.26
CA PRO A 142 -19.12 10.86 26.81
C PRO A 142 -19.71 12.27 26.90
N ASP A 143 -19.23 13.11 27.82
CA ASP A 143 -19.64 14.52 27.94
C ASP A 143 -19.11 15.40 26.79
N GLN A 144 -18.15 14.89 26.01
CA GLN A 144 -17.56 15.53 24.84
C GLN A 144 -18.11 14.94 23.53
N ALA A 145 -19.21 14.17 23.59
CA ALA A 145 -19.85 13.58 22.41
C ALA A 145 -20.23 14.66 21.38
N ASN A 146 -19.97 14.38 20.10
CA ASN A 146 -20.31 15.24 18.98
C ASN A 146 -20.59 14.40 17.72
N GLU A 147 -20.70 15.02 16.54
CA GLU A 147 -20.95 14.30 15.28
C GLU A 147 -19.87 13.27 14.89
N GLU A 148 -18.64 13.42 15.38
CA GLU A 148 -17.51 12.54 15.03
C GLU A 148 -17.57 11.24 15.82
N SER A 149 -17.77 11.33 17.14
CA SER A 149 -17.87 10.17 18.01
C SER A 149 -18.52 10.50 19.35
N LEU A 150 -19.07 9.48 20.00
CA LEU A 150 -19.66 9.60 21.32
C LEU A 150 -18.59 9.58 22.43
N GLN A 151 -17.56 8.76 22.27
CA GLN A 151 -16.44 8.61 23.20
C GLN A 151 -15.32 7.78 22.57
N ALA A 152 -14.17 7.70 23.25
CA ALA A 152 -13.12 6.74 22.96
C ALA A 152 -12.65 6.01 24.23
N CYS A 153 -12.14 4.79 24.05
CA CYS A 153 -11.72 3.93 25.16
C CYS A 153 -10.52 3.06 24.78
N TRP A 154 -9.68 2.75 25.77
CA TRP A 154 -8.68 1.70 25.68
C TRP A 154 -9.31 0.37 26.03
N VAL A 155 -9.25 -0.58 25.11
CA VAL A 155 -9.99 -1.85 25.21
C VAL A 155 -9.05 -3.03 25.09
N ARG A 156 -9.07 -3.90 26.09
CA ARG A 156 -8.28 -5.15 26.08
C ARG A 156 -8.92 -6.24 25.23
N ASN A 157 -10.24 -6.40 25.32
CA ASN A 157 -11.01 -7.40 24.61
C ASN A 157 -12.14 -6.76 23.80
N ILE A 158 -12.01 -6.76 22.47
CA ILE A 158 -13.02 -6.20 21.57
C ILE A 158 -14.26 -7.09 21.42
N ASN A 159 -14.20 -8.36 21.83
CA ASN A 159 -15.34 -9.27 21.71
C ASN A 159 -16.51 -8.86 22.63
N ASP A 160 -16.23 -8.05 23.64
CA ASP A 160 -17.23 -7.54 24.58
C ASP A 160 -17.92 -6.26 24.07
N LEU A 161 -17.52 -5.77 22.89
CA LEU A 161 -18.06 -4.56 22.29
C LEU A 161 -19.02 -4.87 21.13
N PRO A 162 -20.12 -4.11 20.98
CA PRO A 162 -20.94 -4.17 19.78
C PRO A 162 -20.18 -3.49 18.61
N LEU A 163 -19.42 -4.26 17.83
CA LEU A 163 -18.61 -3.71 16.75
C LEU A 163 -19.47 -3.19 15.58
N ARG A 164 -19.05 -2.08 14.96
CA ARG A 164 -19.67 -1.56 13.73
C ARG A 164 -19.54 -2.56 12.59
N SER A 165 -18.38 -3.20 12.48
CA SER A 165 -18.06 -4.24 11.51
C SER A 165 -16.91 -5.11 12.02
N ASN A 166 -16.92 -6.40 11.66
CA ASN A 166 -15.89 -7.38 12.07
C ASN A 166 -14.61 -7.31 11.23
N ASP A 167 -14.57 -6.48 10.18
CA ASP A 167 -13.39 -6.32 9.33
C ASP A 167 -12.16 -5.79 10.10
N ILE A 168 -12.38 -5.04 11.18
CA ILE A 168 -11.32 -4.51 12.04
C ILE A 168 -10.59 -5.58 12.85
N ILE A 169 -11.16 -6.78 13.03
CA ILE A 169 -10.50 -7.86 13.78
C ILE A 169 -9.15 -8.19 13.13
N TYR A 170 -9.14 -8.32 11.80
CA TYR A 170 -7.90 -8.56 11.06
C TYR A 170 -6.91 -7.39 11.18
N LEU A 171 -7.41 -6.15 11.17
CA LEU A 171 -6.58 -4.94 11.32
C LEU A 171 -5.90 -4.89 12.68
N LEU A 172 -6.65 -5.20 13.73
CA LEU A 172 -6.20 -5.26 15.11
C LEU A 172 -5.18 -6.38 15.32
N ASP A 173 -5.42 -7.57 14.77
CA ASP A 173 -4.47 -8.68 14.83
C ASP A 173 -3.15 -8.33 14.14
N ARG A 174 -3.21 -7.63 13.00
CA ARG A 174 -2.03 -7.10 12.31
C ARG A 174 -1.28 -6.10 13.17
N GLY A 175 -1.96 -5.12 13.77
CA GLY A 175 -1.34 -4.14 14.66
C GLY A 175 -0.72 -4.78 15.90
N LYS A 176 -1.43 -5.73 16.56
CA LYS A 176 -0.90 -6.50 17.69
C LYS A 176 0.35 -7.28 17.32
N SER A 177 0.30 -7.98 16.19
CA SER A 177 1.46 -8.71 15.68
C SER A 177 2.65 -7.78 15.42
N TYR A 178 2.42 -6.59 14.86
CA TYR A 178 3.49 -5.65 14.59
C TYR A 178 4.07 -5.01 15.86
N VAL A 179 3.21 -4.57 16.78
CA VAL A 179 3.62 -3.80 17.96
C VAL A 179 4.14 -4.70 19.08
N LEU A 180 3.41 -5.77 19.39
CA LEU A 180 3.64 -6.60 20.58
C LEU A 180 4.52 -7.83 20.30
N ASN A 181 4.49 -8.38 19.08
CA ASN A 181 5.25 -9.60 18.79
C ASN A 181 6.70 -9.28 18.42
N LYS A 182 7.61 -9.40 19.41
CA LYS A 182 9.06 -9.19 19.21
C LYS A 182 9.81 -10.40 18.66
N THR A 183 9.15 -11.56 18.54
CA THR A 183 9.80 -12.81 18.09
C THR A 183 9.66 -13.06 16.59
N VAL A 184 8.64 -12.49 15.96
CA VAL A 184 8.39 -12.62 14.53
C VAL A 184 8.95 -11.38 13.83
N PRO A 185 9.87 -11.55 12.85
CA PRO A 185 10.35 -10.43 12.05
C PRO A 185 9.20 -9.69 11.38
N GLN A 186 9.27 -8.36 11.38
CA GLN A 186 8.33 -7.48 10.71
C GLN A 186 9.10 -6.56 9.77
N HIS A 187 8.42 -6.07 8.75
CA HIS A 187 8.95 -5.02 7.88
C HIS A 187 9.37 -3.82 8.73
N PRO A 188 10.41 -3.07 8.32
CA PRO A 188 10.82 -1.87 9.03
C PRO A 188 9.72 -0.82 8.96
N GLN A 189 9.91 0.26 9.72
CA GLN A 189 9.04 1.40 9.68
C GLN A 189 9.04 1.98 8.25
N LEU A 190 7.88 1.96 7.61
CA LEU A 190 7.68 2.45 6.26
C LEU A 190 6.50 3.43 6.30
N MET A 191 6.81 4.67 5.97
CA MET A 191 5.84 5.75 5.88
C MET A 191 5.49 5.98 4.40
N PRO A 192 4.23 6.31 4.07
CA PRO A 192 3.90 6.78 2.74
C PRO A 192 4.71 8.03 2.40
N VAL A 193 5.11 8.12 1.14
CA VAL A 193 5.86 9.27 0.63
C VAL A 193 4.91 10.28 0.04
N ILE A 194 5.09 11.54 0.43
CA ILE A 194 4.31 12.67 -0.10
C ILE A 194 4.79 12.96 -1.51
N LYS A 195 4.10 12.36 -2.49
CA LYS A 195 4.31 12.59 -3.92
C LYS A 195 2.97 12.46 -4.64
N SER A 196 2.62 13.48 -5.42
CA SER A 196 1.38 13.48 -6.21
C SER A 196 1.57 12.72 -7.51
N HIS A 197 0.50 12.02 -7.91
CA HIS A 197 0.43 11.24 -9.14
C HIS A 197 -0.82 11.64 -9.92
N ALA A 198 -0.72 11.70 -11.25
CA ALA A 198 -1.89 11.98 -12.09
C ALA A 198 -2.83 10.77 -12.25
N LYS A 199 -2.36 9.57 -11.90
CA LYS A 199 -3.01 8.28 -12.16
C LYS A 199 -2.92 7.35 -10.94
N LEU A 200 -3.73 6.29 -10.94
CA LEU A 200 -3.55 5.16 -10.01
C LEU A 200 -2.56 4.20 -10.65
N LEU A 201 -1.40 4.00 -10.02
CA LEU A 201 -0.29 3.24 -10.58
C LEU A 201 0.06 2.04 -9.72
N LEU A 202 0.40 0.94 -10.40
CA LEU A 202 1.02 -0.23 -9.82
C LEU A 202 2.43 -0.37 -10.42
N ARG A 203 3.44 -0.15 -9.59
CA ARG A 203 4.86 -0.37 -9.91
C ARG A 203 5.28 -1.72 -9.35
N LEU A 204 6.01 -2.50 -10.14
CA LEU A 204 6.52 -3.81 -9.73
C LEU A 204 8.03 -3.75 -9.54
N ILE A 205 8.51 -4.34 -8.46
CA ILE A 205 9.89 -4.85 -8.37
C ILE A 205 9.78 -6.36 -8.55
N VAL A 206 10.12 -6.84 -9.74
CA VAL A 206 10.06 -8.27 -10.06
C VAL A 206 11.46 -8.86 -9.98
N THR A 207 11.64 -9.90 -9.16
CA THR A 207 12.95 -10.51 -8.92
C THR A 207 13.03 -11.96 -9.38
N SER A 208 14.17 -12.36 -9.92
CA SER A 208 14.52 -13.77 -10.15
C SER A 208 16.03 -13.98 -9.96
N LYS A 209 16.45 -15.22 -9.67
CA LYS A 209 17.87 -15.56 -9.56
C LYS A 209 18.36 -16.20 -10.86
N LYS A 210 19.59 -15.90 -11.25
CA LYS A 210 20.26 -16.59 -12.37
C LYS A 210 20.73 -17.97 -11.95
N ARG A 211 20.46 -19.01 -12.72
CA ARG A 211 20.79 -20.40 -12.33
C ARG A 211 22.29 -20.59 -12.09
N ALA A 212 23.13 -20.07 -12.97
CA ALA A 212 24.56 -20.33 -12.96
C ALA A 212 25.31 -19.62 -11.81
N THR A 213 24.87 -18.43 -11.42
CA THR A 213 25.59 -17.57 -10.47
C THR A 213 24.84 -17.38 -9.15
N ASN A 214 23.57 -17.80 -9.08
CA ASN A 214 22.66 -17.54 -7.97
C ASN A 214 22.49 -16.03 -7.63
N ARG A 215 22.86 -15.15 -8.57
CA ARG A 215 22.77 -13.69 -8.41
C ARG A 215 21.34 -13.21 -8.63
N LEU A 216 20.87 -12.32 -7.76
CA LEU A 216 19.55 -11.71 -7.88
C LEU A 216 19.53 -10.71 -9.03
N HIS A 217 18.48 -10.79 -9.83
CA HIS A 217 18.19 -9.85 -10.91
C HIS A 217 16.83 -9.20 -10.66
N VAL A 218 16.69 -7.97 -11.15
CA VAL A 218 15.43 -7.24 -11.22
C VAL A 218 15.01 -7.03 -12.66
N LEU A 219 13.70 -7.01 -12.89
CA LEU A 219 13.15 -6.72 -14.21
C LEU A 219 13.06 -5.21 -14.43
N LEU A 220 13.50 -4.74 -15.59
CA LEU A 220 13.46 -3.33 -16.00
C LEU A 220 12.89 -3.20 -17.41
N SER A 221 12.29 -2.06 -17.74
CA SER A 221 11.91 -1.76 -19.11
C SER A 221 13.15 -1.66 -19.99
N ASP A 222 13.09 -2.22 -21.20
CA ASP A 222 14.13 -2.09 -22.23
C ASP A 222 13.97 -0.76 -22.97
N THR A 223 14.17 0.34 -22.23
CA THR A 223 14.12 1.72 -22.71
C THR A 223 15.36 2.47 -22.23
N GLU A 224 15.66 3.64 -22.81
CA GLU A 224 16.86 4.42 -22.47
C GLU A 224 16.98 4.77 -20.97
N ARG A 225 15.85 4.82 -20.24
CA ARG A 225 15.81 5.15 -18.81
C ARG A 225 15.83 3.94 -17.88
N TYR A 226 15.57 2.73 -18.39
CA TYR A 226 15.51 1.49 -17.61
C TYR A 226 14.59 1.58 -16.38
N ASP A 227 13.34 1.99 -16.58
CA ASP A 227 12.39 2.16 -15.48
C ASP A 227 11.89 0.82 -14.92
N LEU A 228 11.48 0.83 -13.66
CA LEU A 228 10.76 -0.30 -13.07
C LEU A 228 9.39 -0.50 -13.76
N PRO A 229 8.96 -1.75 -14.02
CA PRO A 229 7.68 -2.04 -14.66
C PRO A 229 6.53 -1.35 -13.93
N THR A 230 5.83 -0.44 -14.61
CA THR A 230 4.74 0.36 -14.04
C THR A 230 3.54 0.34 -14.97
N CYS A 231 2.35 0.08 -14.43
CA CYS A 231 1.10 0.13 -15.18
C CYS A 231 0.02 0.95 -14.46
N GLU A 232 -0.99 1.41 -15.21
CA GLU A 232 -2.20 1.98 -14.62
C GLU A 232 -3.05 0.88 -13.95
N ILE A 233 -3.57 1.18 -12.75
CA ILE A 233 -4.57 0.35 -12.07
C ILE A 233 -5.90 0.54 -12.80
N ASN A 234 -6.53 -0.57 -13.18
CA ASN A 234 -7.82 -0.52 -13.86
C ASN A 234 -8.92 -0.18 -12.82
N PRO A 235 -9.63 0.94 -12.97
CA PRO A 235 -10.60 1.40 -11.97
C PRO A 235 -11.88 0.53 -11.91
N ASN A 236 -12.06 -0.38 -12.86
CA ASN A 236 -13.24 -1.25 -12.96
C ASN A 236 -12.90 -2.72 -12.66
N ARG A 237 -11.66 -3.03 -12.28
CA ARG A 237 -11.21 -4.40 -11.99
C ARG A 237 -10.55 -4.46 -10.62
N SER A 238 -10.44 -5.66 -10.07
CA SER A 238 -9.65 -5.87 -8.85
C SER A 238 -8.17 -5.64 -9.13
N LEU A 239 -7.40 -5.23 -8.13
CA LEU A 239 -5.95 -5.08 -8.27
C LEU A 239 -5.26 -6.41 -8.63
N LEU A 240 -5.80 -7.55 -8.20
CA LEU A 240 -5.31 -8.88 -8.61
C LEU A 240 -5.47 -9.10 -10.12
N SER A 241 -6.58 -8.63 -10.71
CA SER A 241 -6.80 -8.70 -12.14
C SER A 241 -5.83 -7.79 -12.89
N THR A 242 -5.59 -6.56 -12.41
CA THR A 242 -4.57 -5.66 -12.97
C THR A 242 -3.18 -6.31 -12.92
N LEU A 243 -2.78 -6.85 -11.76
CA LEU A 243 -1.51 -7.54 -11.61
C LEU A 243 -1.40 -8.73 -12.58
N HIS A 244 -2.44 -9.56 -12.66
CA HIS A 244 -2.46 -10.71 -13.57
C HIS A 244 -2.27 -10.26 -15.02
N SER A 245 -3.09 -9.33 -15.51
CA SER A 245 -2.99 -8.80 -16.88
C SER A 245 -1.62 -8.18 -17.15
N PHE A 246 -1.05 -7.45 -16.20
CA PHE A 246 0.28 -6.86 -16.38
C PHE A 246 1.38 -7.92 -16.42
N MET A 247 1.34 -8.93 -15.54
CA MET A 247 2.27 -10.06 -15.57
C MET A 247 2.12 -10.86 -16.88
N THR A 248 0.91 -11.04 -17.39
CA THR A 248 0.65 -11.69 -18.68
C THR A 248 1.18 -10.88 -19.87
N GLU A 249 1.10 -9.55 -19.83
CA GLU A 249 1.70 -8.69 -20.87
C GLU A 249 3.23 -8.82 -20.89
N ILE A 250 3.85 -8.88 -19.71
CA ILE A 250 5.31 -8.96 -19.56
C ILE A 250 5.84 -10.35 -19.95
N PHE A 251 5.21 -11.43 -19.46
CA PHE A 251 5.75 -12.81 -19.50
C PHE A 251 4.93 -13.78 -20.36
N GLY A 252 3.78 -13.37 -20.88
CA GLY A 252 2.86 -14.21 -21.65
C GLY A 252 1.76 -14.91 -20.84
N ASN A 253 0.88 -15.61 -21.57
CA ASN A 253 -0.29 -16.29 -20.99
C ASN A 253 0.08 -17.37 -19.97
N ASP A 254 1.20 -18.07 -20.19
CA ASP A 254 1.70 -19.12 -19.33
C ASP A 254 2.76 -18.59 -18.34
N VAL A 255 2.49 -17.43 -17.73
CA VAL A 255 3.40 -16.79 -16.77
C VAL A 255 3.79 -17.77 -15.66
N ALA A 256 5.09 -17.90 -15.43
CA ALA A 256 5.65 -18.78 -14.41
C ALA A 256 5.08 -18.49 -13.01
N GLN A 257 5.12 -19.50 -12.14
CA GLN A 257 4.67 -19.33 -10.75
C GLN A 257 5.50 -18.25 -10.05
N HIS A 258 4.82 -17.20 -9.62
CA HIS A 258 5.39 -16.06 -8.91
C HIS A 258 4.64 -15.80 -7.61
N LYS A 259 5.27 -15.03 -6.73
CA LYS A 259 4.73 -14.67 -5.42
C LYS A 259 4.79 -13.16 -5.22
N PRO A 260 3.64 -12.47 -5.13
CA PRO A 260 3.57 -11.13 -4.57
C PRO A 260 3.81 -11.19 -3.06
N HIS A 261 4.73 -10.38 -2.54
CA HIS A 261 5.09 -10.36 -1.11
C HIS A 261 4.38 -9.24 -0.34
N GLY A 262 4.22 -8.08 -0.97
CA GLY A 262 3.58 -6.89 -0.39
C GLY A 262 4.24 -5.61 -0.90
N LEU A 263 3.86 -4.49 -0.31
CA LEU A 263 4.33 -3.16 -0.70
C LEU A 263 5.67 -2.83 -0.04
N LEU A 264 6.54 -2.23 -0.85
CA LEU A 264 7.78 -1.58 -0.38
C LEU A 264 7.59 -0.08 -0.19
N SER A 265 6.72 0.54 -1.00
CA SER A 265 6.44 1.97 -0.93
C SER A 265 4.99 2.26 -1.34
N VAL A 266 4.44 3.33 -0.75
CA VAL A 266 3.17 3.96 -1.12
C VAL A 266 3.48 5.44 -1.35
N GLU A 267 3.25 5.92 -2.57
CA GLU A 267 3.38 7.33 -2.92
C GLU A 267 1.98 7.92 -3.06
N PHE A 268 1.69 8.98 -2.30
CA PHE A 268 0.40 9.66 -2.33
C PHE A 268 0.52 11.10 -1.84
N SER A 269 -0.17 12.02 -2.53
CA SER A 269 -0.42 13.37 -2.06
C SER A 269 -1.61 13.94 -2.84
N SER A 270 -2.67 14.35 -2.15
CA SER A 270 -3.77 15.08 -2.78
C SER A 270 -3.38 16.56 -2.90
N GLY A 271 -3.55 17.16 -4.09
CA GLY A 271 -3.22 18.57 -4.32
C GLY A 271 -2.76 18.92 -5.74
N GLN A 272 -1.82 19.87 -5.85
CA GLN A 272 -1.25 20.36 -7.10
C GLN A 272 -0.35 19.27 -7.74
N GLY A 273 -0.97 18.36 -8.48
CA GLY A 273 -0.29 17.21 -9.12
C GLY A 273 -1.21 16.02 -9.41
N GLY A 274 -2.42 16.02 -8.84
CA GLY A 274 -3.43 14.98 -9.03
C GLY A 274 -3.70 14.17 -7.76
N ASP A 275 -4.86 13.53 -7.69
CA ASP A 275 -5.27 12.69 -6.57
C ASP A 275 -5.00 11.20 -6.83
N GLY A 276 -4.00 10.90 -7.68
CA GLY A 276 -3.53 9.56 -7.95
C GLY A 276 -2.64 9.01 -6.82
N LEU A 277 -2.13 7.81 -7.04
CA LEU A 277 -1.21 7.13 -6.12
C LEU A 277 -0.30 6.18 -6.89
N CYS A 278 0.82 5.79 -6.29
CA CYS A 278 1.62 4.68 -6.79
C CYS A 278 1.89 3.65 -5.68
N LEU A 279 1.49 2.40 -5.94
CA LEU A 279 1.81 1.24 -5.10
C LEU A 279 3.03 0.53 -5.69
N THR A 280 4.11 0.41 -4.92
CA THR A 280 5.27 -0.38 -5.34
C THR A 280 5.22 -1.78 -4.71
N LEU A 281 4.91 -2.79 -5.52
CA LEU A 281 4.72 -4.19 -5.13
C LEU A 281 5.96 -5.04 -5.42
N LEU A 282 6.45 -5.77 -4.42
CA LEU A 282 7.52 -6.75 -4.58
C LEU A 282 6.96 -8.10 -5.04
N VAL A 283 7.50 -8.63 -6.13
CA VAL A 283 7.13 -9.93 -6.72
C VAL A 283 8.39 -10.74 -6.97
N SER A 284 8.37 -12.04 -6.64
CA SER A 284 9.50 -12.93 -6.95
C SER A 284 9.06 -14.16 -7.72
N PHE A 285 9.87 -14.59 -8.69
CA PHE A 285 9.80 -15.93 -9.25
C PHE A 285 10.59 -16.92 -8.40
N LYS A 286 10.09 -18.15 -8.31
CA LYS A 286 10.84 -19.28 -7.74
C LYS A 286 11.75 -19.93 -8.78
N LEU A 287 11.33 -19.89 -10.03
CA LEU A 287 12.10 -20.40 -11.16
C LEU A 287 13.25 -19.44 -11.48
N PRO A 288 14.41 -19.97 -11.91
CA PRO A 288 15.53 -19.13 -12.32
C PRO A 288 15.18 -18.36 -13.60
N LEU A 289 15.85 -17.23 -13.83
CA LEU A 289 15.47 -16.29 -14.90
C LEU A 289 15.48 -16.93 -16.30
N GLU A 290 16.29 -17.97 -16.52
CA GLU A 290 16.33 -18.72 -17.79
C GLU A 290 15.01 -19.47 -18.10
N ASP A 291 14.24 -19.79 -17.06
CA ASP A 291 12.93 -20.46 -17.16
C ASP A 291 11.76 -19.46 -17.04
N VAL A 292 12.04 -18.15 -17.04
CA VAL A 292 11.04 -17.08 -16.96
C VAL A 292 11.14 -16.22 -18.22
N PRO A 293 10.55 -16.68 -19.34
CA PRO A 293 10.64 -15.98 -20.62
C PRO A 293 9.91 -14.64 -20.56
N ILE A 294 10.53 -13.61 -21.14
CA ILE A 294 9.95 -12.27 -21.28
C ILE A 294 9.43 -12.14 -22.71
N ILE A 295 8.21 -11.63 -22.87
CA ILE A 295 7.58 -11.33 -24.17
C ILE A 295 7.58 -9.82 -24.46
N GLY A 296 7.49 -9.00 -23.40
CA GLY A 296 7.49 -7.55 -23.52
C GLY A 296 8.88 -6.94 -23.73
N LYS A 297 8.93 -5.60 -23.80
CA LYS A 297 10.18 -4.82 -23.85
C LYS A 297 10.79 -4.71 -22.45
N TYR A 298 11.25 -5.83 -21.90
CA TYR A 298 11.86 -5.89 -20.58
C TYR A 298 13.15 -6.71 -20.60
N ILE A 299 14.06 -6.37 -19.69
CA ILE A 299 15.32 -7.08 -19.51
C ILE A 299 15.56 -7.41 -18.03
N TRP A 300 16.30 -8.48 -17.79
CA TRP A 300 16.83 -8.80 -16.47
C TRP A 300 18.13 -8.03 -16.22
N HIS A 301 18.19 -7.30 -15.12
CA HIS A 301 19.37 -6.58 -14.67
C HIS A 301 19.94 -7.21 -13.39
N GLU A 302 21.21 -7.59 -13.41
CA GLU A 302 21.90 -8.11 -12.23
C GLU A 302 22.12 -7.00 -11.20
N LEU A 303 21.76 -7.26 -9.94
CA LEU A 303 22.01 -6.33 -8.85
C LEU A 303 23.40 -6.55 -8.22
N SER A 304 24.00 -5.47 -7.72
CA SER A 304 25.11 -5.57 -6.76
C SER A 304 24.71 -6.35 -5.51
N GLU A 305 25.70 -6.95 -4.86
CA GLU A 305 25.50 -7.83 -3.70
C GLU A 305 24.77 -7.12 -2.56
N ASN A 306 25.16 -5.88 -2.24
CA ASN A 306 24.53 -5.09 -1.17
C ASN A 306 23.03 -4.84 -1.42
N ILE A 307 22.65 -4.47 -2.64
CA ILE A 307 21.25 -4.21 -2.98
C ILE A 307 20.45 -5.51 -3.09
N ALA A 308 21.06 -6.56 -3.63
CA ALA A 308 20.47 -7.89 -3.68
C ALA A 308 20.15 -8.40 -2.26
N GLU A 309 21.09 -8.34 -1.33
CA GLU A 309 20.87 -8.75 0.07
C GLU A 309 19.75 -7.95 0.74
N ALA A 310 19.73 -6.63 0.56
CA ALA A 310 18.70 -5.76 1.12
C ALA A 310 17.31 -6.07 0.56
N LEU A 311 17.21 -6.40 -0.73
CA LEU A 311 15.96 -6.79 -1.38
C LEU A 311 15.54 -8.22 -1.00
N GLU A 312 16.48 -9.16 -0.89
CA GLU A 312 16.21 -10.54 -0.43
C GLU A 312 15.70 -10.56 1.00
N ALA A 313 16.20 -9.68 1.87
CA ALA A 313 15.70 -9.50 3.24
C ALA A 313 14.23 -9.08 3.30
N ARG A 314 13.62 -8.63 2.19
CA ARG A 314 12.19 -8.29 2.08
C ARG A 314 11.32 -9.46 1.60
N LEU A 315 11.88 -10.54 1.06
CA LEU A 315 11.12 -11.69 0.54
C LEU A 315 10.47 -12.59 1.61
N PRO A 316 10.99 -12.71 2.85
CA PRO A 316 10.33 -13.49 3.88
C PRO A 316 8.96 -12.92 4.27
N ARG A 317 8.13 -13.75 4.91
CA ARG A 317 6.80 -13.35 5.38
C ARG A 317 6.92 -12.15 6.33
N ASN A 318 5.98 -11.21 6.21
CA ASN A 318 5.88 -9.97 7.00
C ASN A 318 6.97 -8.92 6.74
N MET A 319 7.96 -9.16 5.87
CA MET A 319 9.06 -8.22 5.62
C MET A 319 8.72 -7.11 4.61
N THR A 320 7.49 -7.09 4.11
CA THR A 320 6.87 -5.99 3.34
C THR A 320 5.53 -5.61 3.96
N VAL A 321 5.04 -4.40 3.70
CA VAL A 321 3.68 -4.01 4.12
C VAL A 321 2.67 -4.88 3.38
N PRO A 322 1.79 -5.64 4.04
CA PRO A 322 0.83 -6.48 3.34
C PRO A 322 -0.15 -5.64 2.53
N LEU A 323 -0.48 -6.12 1.33
CA LEU A 323 -1.54 -5.58 0.49
C LEU A 323 -2.65 -6.62 0.37
N LYS A 324 -3.84 -6.28 0.84
CA LYS A 324 -4.98 -7.19 0.83
C LYS A 324 -6.07 -6.66 -0.12
N VAL A 325 -6.40 -7.46 -1.13
CA VAL A 325 -7.51 -7.17 -2.04
C VAL A 325 -8.80 -7.68 -1.42
N VAL A 326 -9.67 -6.77 -1.02
CA VAL A 326 -10.99 -7.10 -0.47
C VAL A 326 -11.88 -7.52 -1.63
N ARG A 327 -12.56 -8.66 -1.46
CA ARG A 327 -13.49 -9.22 -2.44
C ARG A 327 -14.89 -8.66 -2.25
#